data_AF-A0A933CSJ2-F1
#
_entry.id   AF-A0A933CSJ2-F1
#
_cell.length_a   1.000
_cell.length_b   1.000
_cell.length_c   1.000
_cell.angle_alpha   90.00
_cell.angle_beta   90.00
_cell.angle_gamma   90.00
#
_symmetry.space_group_name_H-M   'P 1'
#
loop_
_entity.id
_entity.type
_entity.pdbx_description
1 polymer ?
#
loop_
_entity_poly.entity_id
_entity_poly.type
_entity_poly.pdbx_seq_one_letter_code
_entity_poly.pdbx_strand_id
1 'polypeptide(L)'
;MVGDKDLPNGACKEFEQDLVLYHYRECTEEQRNRVATHLLSCAHCRSFLASLSDILAATVKGDEPPPEFWESYSKEMRLKLDSLGERDLWWRRIASVFYPWPVPALVGALVLLLAVTLTFTKGIWEAKDQLANGEKIAEIQPVSENIEFFKSMDFLESLDLLEEMEAAKAKPKDA
;
A
#
# COMPACT_ATOMS: atom_id res chain seq x y z
N MET A 1 -29.43 -28.60 24.90
CA MET A 1 -28.18 -29.39 24.80
C MET A 1 -27.74 -29.32 23.35
N VAL A 2 -27.03 -28.26 22.97
CA VAL A 2 -26.48 -28.08 21.62
C VAL A 2 -25.14 -28.80 21.62
N GLY A 3 -24.96 -29.73 20.68
CA GLY A 3 -23.83 -30.65 20.64
C GLY A 3 -22.51 -29.92 20.38
N ASP A 4 -21.55 -30.20 21.25
CA ASP A 4 -20.14 -29.80 21.22
C ASP A 4 -19.35 -30.49 20.08
N LYS A 5 -19.92 -30.56 18.86
CA LYS A 5 -19.34 -31.31 17.72
C LYS A 5 -19.19 -30.52 16.43
N ASP A 6 -19.62 -29.26 16.39
CA ASP A 6 -19.66 -28.45 15.16
C ASP A 6 -18.74 -27.22 15.21
N LEU A 7 -17.73 -27.21 16.08
CA LEU A 7 -16.59 -26.31 15.83
C LEU A 7 -15.83 -26.88 14.64
N PRO A 8 -15.59 -26.12 13.56
CA PRO A 8 -14.81 -26.61 12.43
C PRO A 8 -13.50 -27.10 13.01
N ASN A 9 -13.18 -28.38 12.79
CA ASN A 9 -11.89 -28.91 13.20
C ASN A 9 -10.82 -27.91 12.72
N GLY A 10 -10.05 -27.36 13.66
CA GLY A 10 -9.28 -26.14 13.44
C GLY A 10 -8.27 -26.26 12.29
N ALA A 11 -7.97 -25.16 11.60
CA ALA A 11 -6.92 -25.17 10.59
C ALA A 11 -5.60 -25.74 11.13
N CYS A 12 -4.70 -26.16 10.21
CA CYS A 12 -3.33 -26.44 10.62
C CYS A 12 -2.75 -25.19 11.30
N LYS A 13 -2.23 -25.33 12.52
CA LYS A 13 -1.76 -24.21 13.35
C LYS A 13 -0.79 -23.26 12.62
N GLU A 14 0.07 -23.82 11.78
CA GLU A 14 1.06 -23.05 11.00
C GLU A 14 0.44 -22.18 9.89
N PHE A 15 -0.80 -22.48 9.48
CA PHE A 15 -1.48 -21.82 8.37
C PHE A 15 -2.74 -21.07 8.79
N GLU A 16 -3.18 -21.16 10.05
CA GLU A 16 -4.43 -20.56 10.52
C GLU A 16 -4.48 -19.05 10.25
N GLN A 17 -3.44 -18.31 10.62
CA GLN A 17 -3.35 -16.87 10.35
C GLN A 17 -3.25 -16.56 8.85
N ASP A 18 -2.38 -17.29 8.14
CA ASP A 18 -2.19 -17.10 6.70
C ASP A 18 -3.48 -17.40 5.91
N LEU A 19 -4.33 -18.32 6.37
CA LEU A 19 -5.63 -18.65 5.74
C LEU A 19 -6.66 -17.53 5.90
N VAL A 20 -6.68 -16.85 7.05
CA VAL A 20 -7.55 -15.68 7.27
C VAL A 20 -7.10 -14.55 6.35
N LEU A 21 -5.81 -14.24 6.32
CA LEU A 21 -5.25 -13.23 5.40
C LEU A 21 -5.50 -13.59 3.93
N TYR A 22 -5.44 -14.89 3.60
CA TYR A 22 -5.71 -15.38 2.26
C TYR A 22 -7.16 -15.13 1.85
N HIS A 23 -8.13 -15.31 2.76
CA HIS A 23 -9.54 -15.02 2.53
C HIS A 23 -9.77 -13.54 2.18
N TYR A 24 -9.19 -12.62 2.95
CA TYR A 24 -9.29 -11.17 2.73
C TYR A 24 -8.37 -10.65 1.61
N ARG A 25 -7.56 -11.52 0.99
CA ARG A 25 -6.56 -11.19 -0.04
C ARG A 25 -5.47 -10.23 0.43
N GLU A 26 -5.18 -10.25 1.73
CA GLU A 26 -4.17 -9.40 2.38
C GLU A 26 -2.81 -10.10 2.54
N CYS A 27 -2.66 -11.32 2.00
CA CYS A 27 -1.37 -12.00 1.93
C CYS A 27 -0.37 -11.31 0.98
N THR A 28 0.91 -11.35 1.34
CA THR A 28 2.00 -11.17 0.37
C THR A 28 1.96 -12.26 -0.70
N GLU A 29 2.70 -12.07 -1.80
CA GLU A 29 2.76 -13.06 -2.88
C GLU A 29 3.32 -14.41 -2.39
N GLU A 30 4.34 -14.37 -1.54
CA GLU A 30 4.97 -15.56 -0.95
C GLU A 30 4.00 -16.32 -0.05
N GLN A 31 3.28 -15.60 0.83
CA GLN A 31 2.26 -16.19 1.69
C GLN A 31 1.14 -16.82 0.87
N ARG A 32 0.67 -16.12 -0.16
CA ARG A 32 -0.39 -16.61 -1.05
C ARG A 32 0.02 -17.90 -1.74
N ASN A 33 1.25 -17.97 -2.26
CA ASN A 33 1.76 -19.17 -2.92
C ASN A 33 1.93 -20.35 -1.94
N ARG A 34 2.42 -20.08 -0.72
CA ARG A 34 2.53 -21.09 0.34
C ARG A 34 1.16 -21.65 0.72
N VAL A 35 0.18 -20.79 0.97
CA VAL A 35 -1.20 -21.19 1.31
C VAL A 35 -1.84 -21.95 0.16
N ALA A 36 -1.74 -21.45 -1.08
CA ALA A 36 -2.29 -22.12 -2.26
C ALA A 36 -1.72 -23.53 -2.43
N THR A 37 -0.41 -23.70 -2.25
CA THR A 37 0.26 -25.01 -2.29
C THR A 37 -0.27 -25.93 -1.18
N HIS A 38 -0.40 -25.42 0.04
CA HIS A 38 -0.93 -26.18 1.17
C HIS A 38 -2.40 -26.60 0.95
N LEU A 39 -3.21 -25.72 0.36
CA LEU A 39 -4.61 -26.00 0.04
C LEU A 39 -4.77 -27.09 -1.03
N LEU A 40 -3.76 -27.39 -1.85
CA LEU A 40 -3.83 -28.52 -2.78
C LEU A 40 -3.77 -29.87 -2.04
N SER A 41 -2.94 -29.96 -0.99
CA SER A 41 -2.68 -31.22 -0.28
C SER A 41 -3.52 -31.39 0.99
N CYS A 42 -4.02 -30.31 1.61
CA CYS A 42 -4.73 -30.36 2.88
C CYS A 42 -6.24 -30.16 2.73
N ALA A 43 -7.01 -31.25 2.83
CA ALA A 43 -8.48 -31.20 2.83
C ALA A 43 -9.06 -30.44 4.03
N HIS A 44 -8.36 -30.47 5.16
CA HIS A 44 -8.78 -29.84 6.40
C HIS A 44 -8.82 -28.32 6.29
N CYS A 45 -7.73 -27.72 5.82
CA CYS A 45 -7.63 -26.27 5.61
C CYS A 45 -8.56 -25.78 4.50
N ARG A 46 -8.85 -26.60 3.48
CA ARG A 46 -9.90 -26.30 2.50
C ARG A 46 -11.28 -26.20 3.14
N SER A 47 -11.63 -27.17 3.99
CA SER A 47 -12.91 -27.17 4.70
C SER A 47 -13.01 -25.98 5.66
N PHE A 48 -11.95 -25.70 6.41
CA PHE A 48 -11.90 -24.53 7.31
C PHE A 48 -12.12 -23.22 6.55
N LEU A 49 -11.42 -23.03 5.42
CA LEU A 49 -11.55 -21.82 4.59
C LEU A 49 -12.97 -21.68 4.01
N ALA A 50 -13.59 -22.79 3.60
CA ALA A 50 -14.98 -22.79 3.15
C ALA A 50 -15.94 -22.39 4.28
N SER A 51 -15.81 -23.00 5.47
CA SER A 51 -16.62 -22.65 6.63
C SER A 51 -16.43 -21.19 7.06
N LEU A 52 -15.19 -20.68 7.04
CA LEU A 52 -14.90 -19.27 7.30
C LEU A 52 -15.65 -18.37 6.31
N SER A 53 -15.60 -18.68 5.01
CA SER A 53 -16.29 -17.93 3.98
C SER A 53 -17.80 -17.93 4.17
N ASP A 54 -18.39 -19.07 4.53
CA ASP A 54 -19.84 -19.20 4.75
C ASP A 54 -20.31 -18.38 5.95
N ILE A 55 -19.56 -18.44 7.06
CA ILE A 55 -19.86 -17.67 8.28
C ILE A 55 -19.80 -16.18 7.98
N LEU A 56 -18.73 -15.72 7.31
CA LEU A 56 -18.56 -14.31 6.98
C LEU A 56 -19.63 -13.81 6.03
N ALA A 57 -19.98 -14.59 4.99
CA ALA A 57 -21.07 -14.23 4.08
C ALA A 57 -22.41 -14.05 4.81
N ALA A 58 -22.68 -14.87 5.84
CA ALA A 58 -23.88 -14.74 6.66
C ALA A 58 -23.90 -13.47 7.53
N THR A 59 -22.74 -12.87 7.83
CA THR A 59 -22.65 -11.61 8.61
C THR A 59 -22.83 -10.36 7.76
N VAL A 60 -22.66 -10.46 6.44
CA VAL A 60 -22.83 -9.32 5.53
C VAL A 60 -24.32 -9.17 5.23
N LYS A 61 -24.93 -8.11 5.75
CA LYS A 61 -26.25 -7.70 5.29
C LYS A 61 -26.09 -7.16 3.87
N GLY A 62 -26.62 -7.89 2.88
CA GLY A 62 -26.64 -7.43 1.50
C GLY A 62 -27.59 -6.24 1.36
N ASP A 63 -27.07 -5.04 1.54
CA ASP A 63 -27.77 -3.82 1.13
C ASP A 63 -27.41 -3.60 -0.36
N GLU A 64 -28.30 -4.07 -1.24
CA GLU A 64 -28.16 -3.86 -2.69
C GLU A 64 -28.47 -2.39 -3.02
N PRO A 65 -27.53 -1.65 -3.64
CA PRO A 65 -27.78 -0.27 -4.03
C PRO A 65 -28.94 -0.17 -5.04
N PRO A 66 -29.72 0.93 -5.01
CA PRO A 66 -30.72 1.19 -6.04
C PRO A 66 -30.11 1.22 -7.45
N PRO A 67 -30.83 0.84 -8.52
CA PRO A 67 -30.30 0.82 -9.89
C PRO A 67 -29.72 2.17 -10.36
N GLU A 68 -30.31 3.27 -9.93
CA GLU A 68 -29.87 4.66 -10.19
C GLU A 68 -28.47 4.98 -9.62
N PHE A 69 -28.08 4.33 -8.51
CA PHE A 69 -26.73 4.40 -7.98
C PHE A 69 -25.74 3.77 -8.97
N TRP A 70 -26.07 2.61 -9.53
CA TRP A 70 -25.20 1.92 -10.48
C TRP A 70 -25.04 2.68 -11.80
N GLU A 71 -26.11 3.30 -12.28
CA GLU A 71 -26.04 4.15 -13.48
C GLU A 71 -25.11 5.35 -13.26
N SER A 72 -25.31 6.09 -12.16
CA SER A 72 -24.47 7.25 -11.83
C SER A 72 -23.02 6.88 -11.58
N TYR A 73 -22.77 5.81 -10.81
CA TYR A 73 -21.43 5.28 -10.56
C TYR A 73 -20.73 4.85 -11.85
N SER A 74 -21.40 4.08 -12.72
CA SER A 74 -20.80 3.61 -13.97
C SER A 74 -20.45 4.77 -14.91
N LYS A 75 -21.28 5.82 -14.94
CA LYS A 75 -21.02 7.04 -15.70
C LYS A 75 -19.80 7.77 -15.15
N GLU A 76 -19.72 7.98 -13.84
CA GLU A 76 -18.58 8.63 -13.20
C GLU A 76 -17.28 7.83 -13.43
N MET A 77 -17.34 6.51 -13.33
CA MET A 77 -16.20 5.64 -13.57
C MET A 77 -15.68 5.75 -15.01
N ARG A 78 -16.58 5.73 -16.01
CA ARG A 78 -16.21 5.93 -17.42
C ARG A 78 -15.54 7.29 -17.62
N LEU A 79 -16.09 8.36 -17.06
CA LEU A 79 -15.49 9.70 -17.15
C LEU A 79 -14.08 9.75 -16.53
N LYS A 80 -13.88 9.10 -15.37
CA LYS A 80 -12.56 9.00 -14.74
C LYS A 80 -11.57 8.22 -15.61
N LEU A 81 -11.99 7.08 -16.16
CA LEU A 81 -11.15 6.27 -17.05
C LEU A 81 -10.80 7.00 -18.36
N ASP A 82 -11.77 7.67 -18.97
CA ASP A 82 -11.56 8.48 -20.17
C ASP A 82 -10.55 9.60 -19.88
N SER A 83 -10.66 10.27 -18.73
CA SER A 83 -9.70 11.31 -18.34
C SER A 83 -8.26 10.80 -18.15
N LEU A 84 -8.09 9.54 -17.71
CA LEU A 84 -6.77 8.90 -17.63
C LEU A 84 -6.25 8.52 -19.01
N GLY A 85 -7.12 8.00 -19.88
CA GLY A 85 -6.80 7.67 -21.27
C GLY A 85 -6.39 8.90 -22.08
N GLU A 86 -7.08 10.02 -21.93
CA GLU A 86 -6.72 11.29 -22.59
C GLU A 86 -5.36 11.82 -22.13
N ARG A 87 -5.02 11.67 -20.84
CA ARG A 87 -3.70 12.04 -20.32
C ARG A 87 -2.61 11.15 -20.92
N ASP A 88 -2.81 9.83 -20.98
CA ASP A 88 -1.84 8.91 -21.58
C ASP A 88 -1.66 9.19 -23.08
N LEU A 89 -2.75 9.43 -23.82
CA LEU A 89 -2.70 9.79 -25.24
C LEU A 89 -2.02 11.14 -25.48
N TRP A 90 -2.25 12.13 -24.62
CA TRP A 90 -1.59 13.44 -24.69
C TRP A 90 -0.09 13.34 -24.39
N TRP A 91 0.31 12.62 -23.33
CA TRP A 91 1.72 12.34 -23.03
C TRP A 91 2.39 11.56 -24.14
N ARG A 92 1.73 10.56 -24.72
CA ARG A 92 2.25 9.77 -25.83
C ARG A 92 2.38 10.60 -27.11
N ARG A 93 1.46 11.54 -27.37
CA ARG A 93 1.55 12.49 -28.49
C ARG A 93 2.70 13.47 -28.30
N ILE A 94 2.87 14.04 -27.11
CA ILE A 94 4.02 14.91 -26.79
C ILE A 94 5.32 14.13 -26.87
N ALA A 95 5.39 12.94 -26.27
CA ALA A 95 6.55 12.07 -26.35
C ALA A 95 6.91 11.78 -27.81
N SER A 96 5.94 11.47 -28.68
CA SER A 96 6.19 11.23 -30.11
C SER A 96 6.77 12.44 -30.86
N VAL A 97 6.49 13.67 -30.41
CA VAL A 97 7.07 14.91 -30.96
C VAL A 97 8.51 15.13 -30.47
N PHE A 98 8.81 14.73 -29.24
CA PHE A 98 10.16 14.85 -28.66
C PHE A 98 11.08 13.63 -28.90
N TYR A 99 10.52 12.48 -29.31
CA TYR A 99 11.25 11.22 -29.53
C TYR A 99 12.03 11.08 -30.85
N PRO A 100 11.92 11.92 -31.91
CA PRO A 100 12.62 11.55 -33.15
C PRO A 100 14.14 11.77 -33.17
N TRP A 101 14.80 12.61 -32.33
CA TRP A 101 16.17 13.04 -32.72
C TRP A 101 17.22 13.56 -31.71
N PRO A 102 17.23 13.30 -30.38
CA PRO A 102 18.54 13.45 -29.71
C PRO A 102 18.90 12.39 -28.65
N VAL A 103 18.18 11.27 -28.57
CA VAL A 103 18.47 10.23 -27.56
C VAL A 103 19.92 9.68 -27.63
N PRO A 104 20.53 9.43 -28.82
CA PRO A 104 21.90 8.91 -28.85
C PRO A 104 22.94 9.90 -28.31
N ALA A 105 22.75 11.20 -28.58
CA ALA A 105 23.72 12.24 -28.20
C ALA A 105 23.62 12.61 -26.71
N LEU A 106 22.41 12.65 -26.15
CA LEU A 106 22.19 12.98 -24.74
C LEU A 106 22.70 11.89 -23.80
N VAL A 107 22.47 10.61 -24.15
CA VAL A 107 23.02 9.47 -23.39
C VAL A 107 24.56 9.48 -23.47
N GLY A 108 25.13 9.73 -24.65
CA GLY A 108 26.57 9.86 -24.82
C GLY A 108 27.18 10.99 -23.99
N ALA A 109 26.54 12.17 -23.98
CA ALA A 109 26.98 13.30 -23.18
C ALA A 109 26.90 13.02 -21.67
N LEU A 110 25.85 12.34 -21.20
CA LEU A 110 25.69 11.97 -19.80
C LEU A 110 26.76 10.96 -19.36
N VAL A 111 27.06 9.97 -20.19
CA VAL A 111 28.13 8.98 -19.93
C VAL A 111 29.50 9.66 -19.91
N LEU A 112 29.78 10.59 -20.81
CA LEU A 112 31.02 11.36 -20.82
C LEU A 112 31.12 12.26 -19.57
N LEU A 113 30.04 12.94 -19.19
CA LEU A 113 30.00 13.74 -17.94
C LEU A 113 30.21 12.87 -16.70
N LEU A 114 29.60 11.69 -16.63
CA LEU A 114 29.82 10.74 -15.54
C LEU A 114 31.26 10.22 -15.52
N ALA A 115 31.84 9.91 -16.68
CA ALA A 115 33.24 9.48 -16.76
C ALA A 115 34.21 10.59 -16.33
N VAL A 116 33.99 11.83 -16.76
CA VAL A 116 34.80 12.99 -16.38
C VAL A 116 34.65 13.28 -14.89
N THR A 117 33.43 13.35 -14.37
CA THR A 117 33.19 13.59 -12.95
C THR A 117 33.78 12.48 -12.10
N LEU A 118 33.60 11.20 -12.41
CA LEU A 118 34.21 10.10 -11.67
C LEU A 118 35.75 10.15 -11.68
N THR A 119 36.37 10.51 -12.81
CA THR A 119 37.84 10.59 -12.91
C THR A 119 38.39 11.76 -12.10
N PHE A 120 37.73 12.92 -12.12
CA PHE A 120 38.12 14.09 -11.30
C PHE A 120 37.82 13.88 -9.80
N THR A 121 36.73 13.19 -9.47
CA THR A 121 36.35 12.95 -8.06
C THR A 121 37.24 11.89 -7.40
N LYS A 122 37.79 10.94 -8.17
CA LYS A 122 38.73 9.93 -7.67
C LYS A 122 40.03 10.54 -7.12
N GLY A 123 40.52 11.62 -7.75
CA GLY A 123 41.66 12.40 -7.23
C GLY A 123 41.36 13.24 -5.98
N ILE A 124 40.08 13.51 -5.69
CA ILE A 124 39.64 14.25 -4.50
C ILE A 124 39.30 13.31 -3.34
N TRP A 125 38.84 12.09 -3.64
CA TRP A 125 38.53 11.06 -2.63
C TRP A 125 39.78 10.49 -1.95
N GLU A 126 40.91 10.36 -2.67
CA GLU A 126 42.18 9.91 -2.07
C GLU A 126 42.71 10.87 -0.98
N ALA A 127 42.40 12.17 -1.10
CA ALA A 127 42.71 13.17 -0.07
C ALA A 127 41.70 13.16 1.09
N LYS A 128 40.46 12.72 0.85
CA LYS A 128 39.40 12.66 1.87
C LYS A 128 39.47 11.39 2.73
N ASP A 129 39.95 10.27 2.17
CA ASP A 129 40.15 9.02 2.91
C ASP A 129 41.23 9.14 4.00
N GLN A 130 42.21 10.05 3.86
CA GLN A 130 43.19 10.32 4.91
C GLN A 130 42.63 11.15 6.08
N LEU A 131 41.55 11.92 5.87
CA LEU A 131 40.85 12.68 6.91
C LEU A 131 39.73 11.86 7.58
N ALA A 132 39.08 10.95 6.85
CA ALA A 132 37.98 10.12 7.37
C ALA A 132 38.44 9.00 8.31
N ASN A 133 39.69 8.56 8.24
CA ASN A 133 40.22 7.50 9.12
C ASN A 133 40.57 7.99 10.54
N GLY A 134 40.53 9.30 10.80
CA GLY A 134 40.69 9.89 12.13
C GLY A 134 39.39 10.02 12.93
N GLU A 135 38.24 9.77 12.32
CA GLU A 135 36.91 9.94 12.93
C GLU A 135 36.12 8.63 12.88
N LYS A 136 36.75 7.55 13.35
CA LYS A 136 36.01 6.33 13.67
C LYS A 136 35.44 6.50 15.08
N ILE A 137 34.12 6.32 15.19
CA ILE A 137 33.27 6.27 16.39
C ILE A 137 32.53 7.59 16.69
N ALA A 138 31.42 7.80 15.96
CA ALA A 138 30.25 8.50 16.51
C ALA A 138 28.99 7.77 16.03
N GLU A 139 28.36 7.09 16.99
CA GLU A 139 26.95 6.69 17.07
C GLU A 139 26.21 6.23 15.80
N ILE A 140 25.92 4.93 15.77
CA ILE A 140 24.75 4.39 15.07
C ILE A 140 23.52 4.85 15.87
N GLN A 141 22.87 5.92 15.41
CA GLN A 141 21.59 6.38 15.96
C GLN A 141 20.44 5.61 15.28
N PRO A 142 19.51 4.99 16.05
CA PRO A 142 18.44 4.16 15.51
C PRO A 142 17.33 4.99 14.88
N VAL A 143 16.89 4.54 13.69
CA VAL A 143 15.57 4.70 13.04
C VAL A 143 14.65 5.75 13.69
N SER A 144 14.77 7.01 13.25
CA SER A 144 13.85 8.10 13.57
C SER A 144 12.71 8.26 12.56
N GLU A 145 12.68 7.46 11.49
CA GLU A 145 11.70 7.60 10.39
C GLU A 145 10.31 7.00 10.71
N ASN A 146 10.12 6.31 11.84
CA ASN A 146 8.81 5.77 12.25
C ASN A 146 8.02 6.66 13.24
N ILE A 147 8.52 7.86 13.57
CA ILE A 147 7.85 8.76 14.53
C ILE A 147 6.68 9.52 13.89
N GLU A 148 6.69 9.72 12.57
CA GLU A 148 5.58 10.38 11.86
C GLU A 148 4.30 9.53 11.81
N PHE A 149 4.43 8.20 11.81
CA PHE A 149 3.26 7.32 11.84
C PHE A 149 2.47 7.46 13.15
N PHE A 150 3.15 7.49 14.30
CA PHE A 150 2.50 7.70 15.61
C PHE A 150 1.84 9.08 15.73
N LYS A 151 2.44 10.10 15.11
CA LYS A 151 1.89 11.47 15.10
C LYS A 151 0.56 11.58 14.36
N SER A 152 0.31 10.69 13.38
CA SER A 152 -0.96 10.64 12.65
C SER A 152 -2.10 9.95 13.42
N MET A 153 -1.77 9.13 14.42
CA MET A 153 -2.76 8.50 15.31
C MET A 153 -3.29 9.51 16.35
N ASP A 154 -2.42 10.37 16.87
CA ASP A 154 -2.74 11.44 17.82
C ASP A 154 -3.65 12.53 17.20
N PHE A 155 -3.61 12.68 15.87
CA PHE A 155 -4.49 13.60 15.15
C PHE A 155 -5.94 13.12 15.10
N LEU A 156 -6.19 11.80 15.09
CA LEU A 156 -7.54 11.25 15.07
C LEU A 156 -8.28 11.49 16.40
N GLU A 157 -7.55 11.56 17.52
CA GLU A 157 -8.11 11.90 18.83
C GLU A 157 -8.51 13.40 18.91
N SER A 158 -7.85 14.26 18.13
CA SER A 158 -8.19 15.70 18.05
C SER A 158 -9.45 16.02 17.25
N LEU A 159 -9.98 15.06 16.48
CA LEU A 159 -11.24 15.23 15.75
C LEU A 159 -12.47 15.16 16.68
N ASP A 160 -12.40 14.36 17.74
CA ASP A 160 -13.46 14.24 18.75
C ASP A 160 -13.63 15.56 19.54
N LEU A 161 -12.52 16.25 19.81
CA LEU A 161 -12.49 17.58 20.43
C LEU A 161 -13.07 18.70 19.54
N LEU A 162 -12.96 18.55 18.22
CA LEU A 162 -13.55 19.51 17.27
C LEU A 162 -15.07 19.35 17.20
N GLU A 163 -15.58 18.12 17.26
CA GLU A 163 -17.02 17.83 17.32
C GLU A 163 -17.68 18.39 18.60
N GLU A 164 -16.99 18.29 19.75
CA GLU A 164 -17.46 18.90 21.00
C GLU A 164 -17.49 20.44 20.94
N MET A 165 -16.50 21.08 20.30
CA MET A 165 -16.49 22.53 20.12
C MET A 165 -17.59 23.03 19.18
N GLU A 166 -17.92 22.26 18.15
CA GLU A 166 -19.05 22.54 17.25
C GLU A 166 -20.39 22.41 17.98
N ALA A 167 -20.55 21.37 18.82
CA ALA A 167 -21.72 21.19 19.67
C ALA A 167 -21.88 22.31 20.72
N ALA A 168 -20.77 22.79 21.29
CA ALA A 168 -20.78 23.90 22.26
C ALA A 168 -21.13 25.25 21.62
N LYS A 169 -20.82 25.44 20.33
CA LYS A 169 -21.13 26.67 19.58
C LYS A 169 -22.57 26.71 19.05
N ALA A 170 -23.26 25.56 19.03
CA ALA A 170 -24.63 25.42 18.55
C ALA A 170 -25.72 25.71 19.62
N LYS A 171 -25.37 26.05 20.86
CA LYS A 171 -26.36 26.53 21.85
C LYS A 171 -26.60 28.04 21.73
N PRO A 172 -27.79 28.49 21.27
CA PRO A 172 -28.13 29.91 21.24
C PRO A 172 -28.25 30.49 22.66
N LYS A 173 -27.77 31.73 22.82
CA LYS A 173 -28.03 32.59 23.98
C LYS A 173 -29.53 32.97 23.99
N ASP A 174 -30.29 32.36 24.88
CA ASP A 174 -31.55 32.91 25.37
C ASP A 174 -31.38 33.27 26.86
N ALA A 175 -31.10 34.56 27.11
CA ALA A 175 -31.44 35.33 28.31
C ALA A 175 -31.04 36.80 28.10
#